data_AF-A0A8H4GGW8-F1
#
_entry.id   AF-A0A8H4GGW8-F1
#
_cell.length_a   1.000
_cell.length_b   1.000
_cell.length_c   1.000
_cell.angle_alpha   90.00
_cell.angle_beta   90.00
_cell.angle_gamma   90.00
#
_symmetry.space_group_name_H-M   'P 1'
#
loop_
_entity.id
_entity.type
_entity.pdbx_description
1 polymer ?
#
loop_
_entity_poly.entity_id
_entity_poly.type
_entity_poly.pdbx_seq_one_letter_code
_entity_poly.pdbx_strand_id
1 'polypeptide(L)'
;MRLPLVGVAIGLLSSSAIVTAQTYTDCNPLQKTCPPNPALGRSVTYDFTKGTSPDFKPVGSPTYDSNNGAAFSVAKQGDAPLIQSNWYMMFGHVEFVIKTAPGKGIVSSAVLQSDDLDEIDWEWLGANNLYVQTNYFGKGDTGSYNRGAAHDNAGNQDAFHTYTIDWTSTQVVWQIDGKTVRVLTAESAGDHYPQSPMMVKVGVWAGGDPNNAQGTIQWAGGETDYSAGPYTMYLKSLVATDYSTGKTYTYSDKSGSWRSITSDGGQINGNSDAESISTVESAPPVTATIDSAPIPFSGTHRETSSFVTPSIWPWVPKPTTLSSSVAKDTTLPSGWTFSGSRQVQPPSAASISTYGSAFPSFSASVAHVAPTVAAANDLLEAPVGMGVFCALLGGLMAVF
;
A
#
# COMPACT_ATOMS: atom_id res chain seq x y z
N MET A 1 -3.92 -73.25 -34.62
CA MET A 1 -3.77 -71.79 -34.74
C MET A 1 -4.43 -71.14 -33.54
N ARG A 2 -3.72 -70.28 -32.78
CA ARG A 2 -4.26 -69.46 -31.69
C ARG A 2 -3.49 -68.14 -31.67
N LEU A 3 -4.19 -67.01 -31.77
CA LEU A 3 -3.68 -65.68 -31.44
C LEU A 3 -4.74 -64.94 -30.59
N PRO A 4 -4.34 -63.94 -29.77
CA PRO A 4 -5.15 -63.48 -28.65
C PRO A 4 -6.05 -62.29 -28.97
N LEU A 5 -7.10 -62.10 -28.14
CA LEU A 5 -7.63 -60.76 -27.91
C LEU A 5 -6.68 -60.04 -26.93
N VAL A 6 -6.12 -58.91 -27.37
CA VAL A 6 -5.51 -57.92 -26.47
C VAL A 6 -6.54 -56.81 -26.26
N GLY A 7 -6.98 -56.61 -25.02
CA GLY A 7 -7.85 -55.50 -24.66
C GLY A 7 -7.05 -54.19 -24.63
N VAL A 8 -7.43 -53.22 -25.48
CA VAL A 8 -6.84 -51.88 -25.45
C VAL A 8 -7.57 -51.05 -24.39
N ALA A 9 -6.94 -50.86 -23.23
CA ALA A 9 -7.41 -49.90 -22.24
C ALA A 9 -7.06 -48.48 -22.71
N ILE A 10 -8.07 -47.72 -23.14
CA ILE A 10 -7.91 -46.28 -23.44
C ILE A 10 -7.85 -45.55 -22.10
N GLY A 11 -6.63 -45.26 -21.64
CA GLY A 11 -6.42 -44.39 -20.49
C GLY A 11 -6.79 -42.96 -20.85
N LEU A 12 -7.85 -42.41 -20.24
CA LEU A 12 -8.05 -40.97 -20.23
C LEU A 12 -6.92 -40.34 -19.42
N LEU A 13 -6.02 -39.62 -20.08
CA LEU A 13 -5.18 -38.63 -19.43
C LEU A 13 -6.08 -37.49 -18.96
N SER A 14 -6.56 -37.57 -17.73
CA SER A 14 -7.12 -36.44 -17.00
C SER A 14 -6.03 -35.39 -16.84
N SER A 15 -5.99 -34.42 -17.76
CA SER A 15 -5.10 -33.26 -17.68
C SER A 15 -5.55 -32.38 -16.52
N SER A 16 -5.04 -32.68 -15.32
CA SER A 16 -5.25 -31.85 -14.13
C SER A 16 -4.84 -30.42 -14.44
N ALA A 17 -5.81 -29.50 -14.44
CA ALA A 17 -5.53 -28.09 -14.55
C ALA A 17 -4.78 -27.66 -13.30
N ILE A 18 -3.46 -27.48 -13.41
CA ILE A 18 -2.65 -26.97 -12.33
C ILE A 18 -3.10 -25.52 -12.11
N VAL A 19 -3.65 -25.23 -10.93
CA VAL A 19 -3.86 -23.85 -10.49
C VAL A 19 -2.49 -23.19 -10.46
N THR A 20 -2.24 -22.28 -11.41
CA THR A 20 -0.99 -21.53 -11.47
C THR A 20 -0.99 -20.53 -10.34
N ALA A 21 -0.34 -20.88 -9.22
CA ALA A 21 -0.09 -19.96 -8.14
C ALA A 21 0.54 -18.66 -8.70
N GLN A 22 0.04 -17.52 -8.24
CA GLN A 22 0.44 -16.20 -8.73
C GLN A 22 1.95 -15.93 -8.55
N THR A 23 2.56 -16.64 -7.60
CA THR A 23 3.89 -16.41 -7.04
C THR A 23 4.90 -17.49 -7.49
N TYR A 24 5.54 -17.27 -8.65
CA TYR A 24 6.57 -18.17 -9.19
C TYR A 24 7.58 -17.44 -10.08
N THR A 25 8.75 -18.07 -10.23
CA THR A 25 9.89 -17.63 -11.05
C THR A 25 10.38 -18.78 -11.94
N ASP A 26 10.65 -18.51 -13.22
CA ASP A 26 11.31 -19.48 -14.11
C ASP A 26 12.83 -19.55 -13.85
N CYS A 27 13.40 -18.50 -13.25
CA CYS A 27 14.82 -18.41 -12.96
C CYS A 27 15.12 -17.67 -11.65
N ASN A 28 15.23 -18.43 -10.55
CA ASN A 28 15.67 -17.86 -9.28
C ASN A 28 17.20 -17.55 -9.27
N PRO A 29 17.62 -16.28 -9.14
CA PRO A 29 19.02 -15.88 -9.27
C PRO A 29 19.88 -16.22 -8.04
N LEU A 30 19.27 -16.51 -6.88
CA LEU A 30 19.97 -17.02 -5.69
C LEU A 30 20.56 -18.41 -5.94
N GLN A 31 20.02 -19.14 -6.91
CA GLN A 31 20.42 -20.51 -7.23
C GLN A 31 21.31 -20.61 -8.48
N LYS A 32 21.04 -19.81 -9.52
CA LYS A 32 21.68 -19.89 -10.85
C LYS A 32 21.81 -18.50 -11.47
N THR A 33 22.77 -18.30 -12.37
CA THR A 33 22.80 -17.06 -13.17
C THR A 33 21.60 -17.03 -14.11
N CYS A 34 20.88 -15.91 -14.15
CA CYS A 34 19.67 -15.72 -14.93
C CYS A 34 19.85 -14.63 -16.02
N PRO A 35 19.01 -14.61 -17.07
CA PRO A 35 19.01 -13.53 -18.05
C PRO A 35 18.68 -12.18 -17.39
N PRO A 36 19.14 -11.04 -17.94
CA PRO A 36 18.73 -9.72 -17.47
C PRO A 36 17.22 -9.50 -17.58
N ASN A 37 16.61 -8.95 -16.54
CA ASN A 37 15.20 -8.57 -16.50
C ASN A 37 14.99 -7.26 -17.28
N PRO A 38 14.01 -7.15 -18.20
CA PRO A 38 13.73 -5.88 -18.89
C PRO A 38 13.31 -4.79 -17.89
N ALA A 39 13.95 -3.63 -17.94
CA ALA A 39 13.64 -2.49 -17.08
C ALA A 39 12.49 -1.66 -17.66
N LEU A 40 11.67 -1.06 -16.80
CA LEU A 40 10.73 -0.01 -17.20
C LEU A 40 11.48 1.30 -17.42
N GLY A 41 12.36 1.68 -16.49
CA GLY A 41 13.34 2.76 -16.61
C GLY A 41 12.76 4.19 -16.69
N ARG A 42 11.47 4.39 -16.42
CA ARG A 42 10.71 5.64 -16.60
C ARG A 42 9.37 5.61 -15.86
N SER A 43 8.63 6.73 -15.91
CA SER A 43 7.20 6.81 -15.57
C SER A 43 6.28 6.48 -16.76
N VAL A 44 5.18 5.80 -16.49
CA VAL A 44 4.12 5.40 -17.46
C VAL A 44 2.73 5.41 -16.81
N THR A 45 1.70 5.55 -17.65
CA THR A 45 0.29 5.41 -17.25
C THR A 45 -0.42 4.54 -18.27
N TYR A 46 -1.17 3.55 -17.81
CA TYR A 46 -1.98 2.65 -18.60
C TYR A 46 -3.46 2.87 -18.27
N ASP A 47 -4.26 3.21 -19.29
CA ASP A 47 -5.71 3.30 -19.17
C ASP A 47 -6.35 2.08 -19.85
N PHE A 48 -6.71 1.08 -19.06
CA PHE A 48 -7.27 -0.18 -19.58
C PHE A 48 -8.70 -0.02 -20.11
N THR A 49 -9.37 1.13 -19.91
CA THR A 49 -10.63 1.45 -20.63
C THR A 49 -10.40 1.67 -22.12
N LYS A 50 -9.14 1.75 -22.58
CA LYS A 50 -8.74 1.77 -23.99
C LYS A 50 -8.36 0.39 -24.52
N GLY A 51 -8.43 -0.66 -23.70
CA GLY A 51 -8.15 -2.05 -24.07
C GLY A 51 -6.81 -2.57 -23.56
N THR A 52 -6.23 -3.52 -24.29
CA THR A 52 -4.95 -4.18 -23.98
C THR A 52 -3.75 -3.24 -24.16
N SER A 53 -2.74 -3.38 -23.29
CA SER A 53 -1.40 -2.78 -23.49
C SER A 53 -0.39 -3.86 -23.94
N PRO A 54 0.52 -3.59 -24.90
CA PRO A 54 1.58 -4.52 -25.29
C PRO A 54 2.64 -4.71 -24.19
N ASP A 55 2.69 -3.81 -23.21
CA ASP A 55 3.62 -3.89 -22.08
C ASP A 55 3.17 -4.89 -21.00
N PHE A 56 2.03 -5.58 -21.22
CA PHE A 56 1.50 -6.62 -20.34
C PHE A 56 1.20 -7.93 -21.10
N LYS A 57 1.46 -9.06 -20.44
CA LYS A 57 1.12 -10.42 -20.87
C LYS A 57 -0.13 -10.91 -20.12
N PRO A 58 -1.23 -11.24 -20.81
CA PRO A 58 -2.42 -11.82 -20.17
C PRO A 58 -2.28 -13.33 -19.92
N VAL A 59 -2.94 -13.81 -18.87
CA VAL A 59 -3.15 -15.22 -18.53
C VAL A 59 -4.63 -15.42 -18.19
N GLY A 60 -5.22 -16.56 -18.56
CA GLY A 60 -6.63 -16.86 -18.29
C GLY A 60 -7.66 -16.11 -19.15
N SER A 61 -7.22 -15.32 -20.14
CA SER A 61 -8.06 -14.54 -21.07
C SER A 61 -8.95 -13.46 -20.41
N PRO A 62 -8.36 -12.46 -19.70
CA PRO A 62 -9.10 -11.29 -19.25
C PRO A 62 -9.77 -10.55 -20.40
N THR A 63 -10.88 -9.89 -20.09
CA THR A 63 -11.64 -9.06 -21.06
C THR A 63 -11.43 -7.57 -20.75
N TYR A 64 -11.87 -6.68 -21.64
CA TYR A 64 -11.65 -5.24 -21.50
C TYR A 64 -12.91 -4.47 -21.92
N ASP A 65 -13.36 -3.51 -21.10
CA ASP A 65 -14.51 -2.64 -21.41
C ASP A 65 -14.22 -1.15 -21.13
N SER A 66 -14.95 -0.26 -21.82
CA SER A 66 -14.71 1.19 -21.81
C SER A 66 -15.08 1.91 -20.50
N ASN A 67 -15.71 1.22 -19.54
CA ASN A 67 -16.22 1.78 -18.29
C ASN A 67 -15.39 1.31 -17.09
N ASN A 68 -15.08 0.01 -17.04
CA ASN A 68 -14.36 -0.63 -15.93
C ASN A 68 -12.87 -0.92 -16.23
N GLY A 69 -12.44 -0.95 -17.49
CA GLY A 69 -11.09 -1.31 -17.90
C GLY A 69 -10.90 -2.82 -18.06
N ALA A 70 -9.78 -3.37 -17.57
CA ALA A 70 -9.51 -4.80 -17.62
C ALA A 70 -10.39 -5.55 -16.60
N ALA A 71 -11.01 -6.65 -17.03
CA ALA A 71 -11.90 -7.48 -16.22
C ALA A 71 -11.38 -8.92 -16.15
N PHE A 72 -11.18 -9.40 -14.93
CA PHE A 72 -10.66 -10.72 -14.60
C PHE A 72 -11.76 -11.52 -13.89
N SER A 73 -12.15 -12.68 -14.39
CA SER A 73 -13.33 -13.42 -13.91
C SER A 73 -13.01 -14.87 -13.52
N VAL A 74 -13.37 -15.26 -12.29
CA VAL A 74 -13.46 -16.68 -11.89
C VAL A 74 -14.88 -17.16 -12.22
N ALA A 75 -15.03 -17.97 -13.26
CA ALA A 75 -16.33 -18.54 -13.68
C ALA A 75 -16.50 -20.02 -13.32
N LYS A 76 -15.40 -20.74 -13.11
CA LYS A 76 -15.34 -22.18 -12.80
C LYS A 76 -14.05 -22.52 -12.06
N GLN A 77 -13.97 -23.78 -11.60
CA GLN A 77 -12.78 -24.35 -10.98
C GLN A 77 -11.54 -24.22 -11.90
N GLY A 78 -10.42 -23.78 -11.32
CA GLY A 78 -9.16 -23.57 -12.04
C GLY A 78 -9.03 -22.27 -12.84
N ASP A 79 -10.03 -21.39 -12.85
CA ASP A 79 -9.87 -20.03 -13.40
C ASP A 79 -9.01 -19.17 -12.46
N ALA A 80 -7.89 -18.65 -12.97
CA ALA A 80 -7.02 -17.67 -12.31
C ALA A 80 -6.51 -16.60 -13.30
N PRO A 81 -7.39 -15.78 -13.90
CA PRO A 81 -6.97 -14.79 -14.88
C PRO A 81 -6.23 -13.60 -14.27
N LEU A 82 -5.12 -13.21 -14.92
CA LEU A 82 -4.27 -12.08 -14.54
C LEU A 82 -3.65 -11.38 -15.75
N ILE A 83 -3.09 -10.19 -15.53
CA ILE A 83 -2.03 -9.61 -16.37
C ILE A 83 -0.72 -9.54 -15.57
N GLN A 84 0.39 -9.74 -16.26
CA GLN A 84 1.75 -9.56 -15.75
C GLN A 84 2.49 -8.53 -16.63
N SER A 85 3.28 -7.63 -16.07
CA SER A 85 4.11 -6.72 -16.87
C SER A 85 5.22 -7.46 -17.61
N ASN A 86 5.56 -7.01 -18.82
CA ASN A 86 6.72 -7.48 -19.60
C ASN A 86 8.03 -6.81 -19.15
N TRP A 87 7.96 -5.88 -18.20
CA TRP A 87 9.04 -5.13 -17.58
C TRP A 87 9.03 -5.29 -16.05
N TYR A 88 10.15 -4.93 -15.44
CA TYR A 88 10.40 -4.90 -14.01
C TYR A 88 10.79 -3.46 -13.61
N MET A 89 10.57 -3.08 -12.36
CA MET A 89 11.10 -1.86 -11.76
C MET A 89 12.09 -2.19 -10.65
N MET A 90 13.02 -1.29 -10.35
CA MET A 90 13.96 -1.47 -9.25
C MET A 90 13.90 -0.27 -8.31
N PHE A 91 13.13 -0.42 -7.22
CA PHE A 91 12.49 0.68 -6.52
C PHE A 91 11.53 1.48 -7.43
N GLY A 92 10.50 2.08 -6.86
CA GLY A 92 9.48 2.75 -7.67
C GLY A 92 8.19 3.02 -6.93
N HIS A 93 7.22 3.48 -7.70
CA HIS A 93 5.88 3.85 -7.28
C HIS A 93 4.85 3.22 -8.23
N VAL A 94 3.79 2.62 -7.69
CA VAL A 94 2.72 1.99 -8.49
C VAL A 94 1.37 2.32 -7.89
N GLU A 95 0.46 2.86 -8.72
CA GLU A 95 -0.95 3.05 -8.36
C GLU A 95 -1.84 2.10 -9.16
N PHE A 96 -2.75 1.43 -8.48
CA PHE A 96 -3.76 0.54 -9.07
C PHE A 96 -5.15 1.09 -8.80
N VAL A 97 -5.92 1.41 -9.86
CA VAL A 97 -7.34 1.79 -9.72
C VAL A 97 -8.20 0.53 -9.87
N ILE A 98 -8.56 -0.08 -8.73
CA ILE A 98 -9.17 -1.41 -8.64
C ILE A 98 -10.57 -1.35 -8.03
N LYS A 99 -11.47 -2.20 -8.53
CA LYS A 99 -12.69 -2.66 -7.85
C LYS A 99 -12.63 -4.18 -7.77
N THR A 100 -12.83 -4.74 -6.57
CA THR A 100 -12.49 -6.14 -6.27
C THR A 100 -13.61 -7.11 -6.67
N ALA A 101 -13.27 -8.39 -6.78
CA ALA A 101 -14.27 -9.44 -6.98
C ALA A 101 -14.98 -9.77 -5.65
N PRO A 102 -16.33 -9.73 -5.59
CA PRO A 102 -17.09 -10.34 -4.50
C PRO A 102 -17.01 -11.88 -4.60
N GLY A 103 -17.37 -12.58 -3.52
CA GLY A 103 -17.54 -14.04 -3.52
C GLY A 103 -16.74 -14.75 -2.43
N LYS A 104 -17.38 -15.69 -1.73
CA LYS A 104 -16.69 -16.53 -0.74
C LYS A 104 -15.61 -17.38 -1.41
N GLY A 105 -14.41 -17.43 -0.83
CA GLY A 105 -13.28 -18.16 -1.41
C GLY A 105 -12.58 -17.44 -2.57
N ILE A 106 -13.12 -16.33 -3.07
CA ILE A 106 -12.51 -15.55 -4.13
C ILE A 106 -11.48 -14.58 -3.54
N VAL A 107 -10.37 -14.43 -4.25
CA VAL A 107 -9.25 -13.56 -3.88
C VAL A 107 -8.93 -12.69 -5.08
N SER A 108 -8.98 -11.37 -4.89
CA SER A 108 -8.40 -10.39 -5.82
C SER A 108 -7.02 -10.01 -5.32
N SER A 109 -6.06 -9.82 -6.23
CA SER A 109 -4.65 -9.73 -5.88
C SER A 109 -3.92 -8.70 -6.77
N ALA A 110 -3.14 -7.82 -6.17
CA ALA A 110 -2.25 -6.88 -6.88
C ALA A 110 -0.85 -6.92 -6.23
N VAL A 111 0.14 -7.38 -6.99
CA VAL A 111 1.42 -7.88 -6.46
C VAL A 111 2.59 -7.30 -7.26
N LEU A 112 3.62 -6.84 -6.56
CA LEU A 112 4.97 -6.67 -7.09
C LEU A 112 5.77 -7.91 -6.69
N GLN A 113 6.45 -8.57 -7.64
CA GLN A 113 7.28 -9.75 -7.36
C GLN A 113 8.54 -9.82 -8.22
N SER A 114 9.65 -10.24 -7.61
CA SER A 114 10.94 -10.44 -8.27
C SER A 114 11.16 -11.87 -8.77
N ASP A 115 12.25 -12.07 -9.51
CA ASP A 115 12.73 -13.40 -9.88
C ASP A 115 13.35 -14.17 -8.70
N ASP A 116 13.77 -13.50 -7.62
CA ASP A 116 14.22 -14.17 -6.37
C ASP A 116 13.13 -14.41 -5.33
N LEU A 117 11.89 -13.99 -5.59
CA LEU A 117 10.72 -14.09 -4.71
C LEU A 117 10.78 -13.13 -3.49
N ASP A 118 11.45 -11.98 -3.66
CA ASP A 118 11.05 -10.75 -2.98
C ASP A 118 9.67 -10.31 -3.51
N GLU A 119 8.77 -9.84 -2.64
CA GLU A 119 7.37 -9.60 -2.98
C GLU A 119 6.71 -8.53 -2.08
N ILE A 120 5.80 -7.73 -2.66
CA ILE A 120 4.95 -6.75 -1.97
C ILE A 120 3.52 -6.88 -2.54
N ASP A 121 2.52 -7.05 -1.69
CA ASP A 121 1.16 -7.36 -2.15
C ASP A 121 0.04 -6.49 -1.53
N TRP A 122 -1.10 -6.51 -2.24
CA TRP A 122 -2.45 -6.23 -1.77
C TRP A 122 -3.35 -7.42 -2.07
N GLU A 123 -4.06 -7.93 -1.06
CA GLU A 123 -4.95 -9.09 -1.17
C GLU A 123 -6.35 -8.75 -0.61
N TRP A 124 -7.39 -8.85 -1.45
CA TRP A 124 -8.78 -8.65 -1.07
C TRP A 124 -9.56 -9.95 -1.11
N LEU A 125 -10.26 -10.26 -0.02
CA LEU A 125 -11.12 -11.45 0.06
C LEU A 125 -12.54 -11.10 -0.38
N GLY A 126 -13.08 -11.80 -1.37
CA GLY A 126 -14.44 -11.57 -1.86
C GLY A 126 -15.53 -11.84 -0.82
N ALA A 127 -15.22 -12.53 0.27
CA ALA A 127 -16.05 -12.68 1.45
C ALA A 127 -16.14 -11.38 2.32
N ASN A 128 -15.38 -10.33 2.00
CA ASN A 128 -15.17 -9.17 2.87
C ASN A 128 -15.10 -7.83 2.09
N ASN A 129 -16.21 -7.10 2.06
CA ASN A 129 -16.31 -5.75 1.47
C ASN A 129 -15.89 -4.62 2.44
N LEU A 130 -15.14 -4.93 3.50
CA LEU A 130 -14.75 -3.97 4.55
C LEU A 130 -13.24 -3.78 4.68
N TYR A 131 -12.42 -4.79 4.37
CA TYR A 131 -10.97 -4.77 4.63
C TYR A 131 -10.14 -5.21 3.42
N VAL A 132 -8.86 -4.80 3.42
CA VAL A 132 -7.81 -5.34 2.55
C VAL A 132 -6.64 -5.84 3.39
N GLN A 133 -5.94 -6.86 2.92
CA GLN A 133 -4.68 -7.30 3.49
C GLN A 133 -3.50 -6.73 2.68
N THR A 134 -2.42 -6.41 3.38
CA THR A 134 -1.10 -6.13 2.81
C THR A 134 -0.12 -7.11 3.40
N ASN A 135 0.78 -7.64 2.60
CA ASN A 135 1.82 -8.55 3.06
C ASN A 135 3.10 -8.34 2.22
N TYR A 136 4.19 -9.00 2.61
CA TYR A 136 5.48 -8.91 1.94
C TYR A 136 6.32 -10.16 2.17
N PHE A 137 7.19 -10.47 1.21
CA PHE A 137 8.15 -11.56 1.31
C PHE A 137 9.54 -11.11 0.89
N GLY A 138 10.56 -11.72 1.50
CA GLY A 138 11.92 -11.65 1.02
C GLY A 138 12.40 -13.05 0.65
N LYS A 139 12.99 -13.20 -0.54
CA LYS A 139 13.61 -14.42 -1.07
C LYS A 139 12.75 -15.69 -1.00
N GLY A 140 11.43 -15.56 -1.06
CA GLY A 140 10.47 -16.66 -0.96
C GLY A 140 10.39 -17.32 0.42
N ASP A 141 10.92 -16.68 1.47
CA ASP A 141 10.84 -17.23 2.83
C ASP A 141 9.39 -17.19 3.33
N THR A 142 8.84 -18.35 3.70
CA THR A 142 7.50 -18.54 4.29
C THR A 142 7.56 -19.11 5.71
N GLY A 143 8.71 -19.08 6.39
CA GLY A 143 8.91 -19.65 7.72
C GLY A 143 8.22 -18.90 8.86
N SER A 144 7.91 -17.61 8.65
CA SER A 144 7.13 -16.77 9.57
C SER A 144 5.84 -16.25 8.92
N TYR A 145 4.78 -16.09 9.71
CA TYR A 145 3.45 -15.67 9.24
C TYR A 145 3.11 -14.20 9.59
N ASN A 146 3.90 -13.57 10.46
CA ASN A 146 3.68 -12.26 11.08
C ASN A 146 3.80 -11.02 10.15
N ARG A 147 3.81 -11.22 8.82
CA ARG A 147 4.11 -10.18 7.83
C ARG A 147 2.86 -9.55 7.20
N GLY A 148 1.73 -10.24 7.27
CA GLY A 148 0.44 -9.70 6.86
C GLY A 148 -0.09 -8.65 7.86
N ALA A 149 -0.81 -7.65 7.37
CA ALA A 149 -1.56 -6.67 8.15
C ALA A 149 -2.86 -6.29 7.41
N ALA A 150 -3.95 -6.08 8.16
CA ALA A 150 -5.28 -5.81 7.60
C ALA A 150 -5.78 -4.38 7.91
N HIS A 151 -6.32 -3.71 6.89
CA HIS A 151 -6.67 -2.28 6.91
C HIS A 151 -8.14 -2.04 6.57
N ASP A 152 -8.71 -0.94 7.09
CA ASP A 152 -10.05 -0.47 6.74
C ASP A 152 -10.12 -0.03 5.27
N ASN A 153 -11.04 -0.62 4.50
CA ASN A 153 -11.21 -0.45 3.06
C ASN A 153 -12.66 -0.79 2.67
N ALA A 154 -13.62 -0.02 3.19
CA ALA A 154 -15.04 -0.29 3.07
C ALA A 154 -15.61 0.14 1.72
N GLY A 155 -16.31 -0.77 1.04
CA GLY A 155 -16.88 -0.56 -0.30
C GLY A 155 -15.97 -1.02 -1.45
N ASN A 156 -14.90 -1.77 -1.17
CA ASN A 156 -13.92 -2.19 -2.17
C ASN A 156 -14.46 -3.09 -3.31
N GLN A 157 -15.61 -3.73 -3.10
CA GLN A 157 -16.37 -4.49 -4.11
C GLN A 157 -17.39 -3.60 -4.86
N ASP A 158 -17.82 -2.49 -4.25
CA ASP A 158 -18.87 -1.59 -4.77
C ASP A 158 -18.29 -0.52 -5.72
N ALA A 159 -17.12 0.02 -5.38
CA ALA A 159 -16.51 1.18 -6.03
C ALA A 159 -15.06 0.92 -6.48
N PHE A 160 -14.56 1.79 -7.36
CA PHE A 160 -13.13 1.84 -7.66
C PHE A 160 -12.41 2.69 -6.61
N HIS A 161 -11.35 2.14 -6.05
CA HIS A 161 -10.41 2.82 -5.13
C HIS A 161 -9.01 2.83 -5.75
N THR A 162 -8.17 3.76 -5.29
CA THR A 162 -6.76 3.85 -5.69
C THR A 162 -5.89 3.21 -4.62
N TYR A 163 -5.12 2.20 -4.99
CA TYR A 163 -4.21 1.49 -4.10
C TYR A 163 -2.78 1.74 -4.54
N THR A 164 -1.96 2.31 -3.66
CA THR A 164 -0.62 2.79 -4.00
C THR A 164 0.43 2.01 -3.22
N ILE A 165 1.47 1.55 -3.92
CA ILE A 165 2.71 1.04 -3.32
C ILE A 165 3.83 1.99 -3.72
N ASP A 166 4.54 2.54 -2.74
CA ASP A 166 5.79 3.27 -2.94
C ASP A 166 6.92 2.51 -2.25
N TRP A 167 7.98 2.17 -2.98
CA TRP A 167 8.99 1.21 -2.57
C TRP A 167 10.38 1.76 -2.87
N THR A 168 11.19 1.87 -1.81
CA THR A 168 12.53 2.46 -1.83
C THR A 168 13.54 1.50 -1.19
N SER A 169 14.83 1.86 -1.17
CA SER A 169 15.85 1.08 -0.44
C SER A 169 15.76 1.17 1.08
N THR A 170 14.79 1.93 1.63
CA THR A 170 14.65 2.17 3.08
C THR A 170 13.25 1.89 3.62
N GLN A 171 12.20 2.05 2.81
CA GLN A 171 10.82 1.76 3.20
C GLN A 171 9.89 1.36 2.05
N VAL A 172 8.87 0.56 2.36
CA VAL A 172 7.65 0.38 1.58
C VAL A 172 6.52 1.16 2.26
N VAL A 173 5.75 1.91 1.49
CA VAL A 173 4.55 2.64 1.92
C VAL A 173 3.36 2.10 1.13
N TRP A 174 2.27 1.73 1.83
CA TRP A 174 1.00 1.37 1.23
C TRP A 174 -0.03 2.48 1.51
N GLN A 175 -0.76 2.91 0.49
CA GLN A 175 -1.85 3.89 0.63
C GLN A 175 -3.16 3.41 0.01
N ILE A 176 -4.28 3.87 0.57
CA ILE A 176 -5.63 3.74 0.00
C ILE A 176 -6.20 5.14 -0.20
N ASP A 177 -6.60 5.48 -1.42
CA ASP A 177 -7.11 6.79 -1.83
C ASP A 177 -6.22 7.95 -1.33
N GLY A 178 -4.90 7.80 -1.50
CA GLY A 178 -3.86 8.77 -1.10
C GLY A 178 -3.51 8.80 0.39
N LYS A 179 -4.14 7.96 1.24
CA LYS A 179 -3.89 7.92 2.69
C LYS A 179 -3.01 6.75 3.08
N THR A 180 -1.91 7.01 3.80
CA THR A 180 -1.01 5.98 4.30
C THR A 180 -1.71 5.04 5.28
N VAL A 181 -1.80 3.75 4.94
CA VAL A 181 -2.32 2.70 5.82
C VAL A 181 -1.21 1.84 6.45
N ARG A 182 -0.05 1.73 5.79
CA ARG A 182 1.10 0.98 6.30
C ARG A 182 2.43 1.59 5.85
N VAL A 183 3.43 1.52 6.73
CA VAL A 183 4.85 1.66 6.38
C VAL A 183 5.59 0.43 6.91
N LEU A 184 6.52 -0.10 6.12
CA LEU A 184 7.50 -1.12 6.49
C LEU A 184 8.89 -0.55 6.23
N THR A 185 9.77 -0.48 7.23
CA THR A 185 11.16 -0.05 7.02
C THR A 185 12.05 -1.26 6.74
N ALA A 186 13.14 -1.05 6.02
CA ALA A 186 14.16 -2.08 5.79
C ALA A 186 14.77 -2.58 7.12
N GLU A 187 14.86 -1.70 8.12
CA GLU A 187 15.29 -2.06 9.48
C GLU A 187 14.30 -3.00 10.18
N SER A 188 12.99 -2.77 10.09
CA SER A 188 11.99 -3.63 10.75
C SER A 188 11.71 -4.93 10.01
N ALA A 189 11.98 -4.98 8.70
CA ALA A 189 11.88 -6.19 7.89
C ALA A 189 13.15 -7.08 7.92
N GLY A 190 14.33 -6.49 8.17
CA GLY A 190 15.62 -7.19 8.15
C GLY A 190 15.92 -7.84 6.81
N ASP A 191 16.44 -9.07 6.84
CA ASP A 191 16.79 -9.84 5.64
C ASP A 191 15.57 -10.18 4.76
N HIS A 192 14.34 -10.06 5.29
CA HIS A 192 13.10 -10.24 4.55
C HIS A 192 12.62 -8.96 3.83
N TYR A 193 13.40 -7.87 3.82
CA TYR A 193 13.01 -6.65 3.12
C TYR A 193 13.07 -6.83 1.59
N PRO A 194 11.97 -6.57 0.85
CA PRO A 194 11.94 -6.65 -0.61
C PRO A 194 12.90 -5.64 -1.25
N GLN A 195 13.87 -6.12 -2.01
CA GLN A 195 15.03 -5.32 -2.45
C GLN A 195 15.66 -5.80 -3.76
N SER A 196 14.91 -6.49 -4.62
CA SER A 196 15.37 -6.88 -5.96
C SER A 196 14.29 -6.58 -7.01
N PRO A 197 14.60 -6.48 -8.32
CA PRO A 197 13.70 -5.92 -9.32
C PRO A 197 12.38 -6.68 -9.40
N MET A 198 11.26 -5.97 -9.42
CA MET A 198 9.92 -6.56 -9.37
C MET A 198 9.09 -6.25 -10.61
N MET A 199 8.43 -7.29 -11.15
CA MET A 199 7.36 -7.18 -12.14
C MET A 199 6.02 -6.93 -11.42
N VAL A 200 5.07 -6.34 -12.12
CA VAL A 200 3.68 -6.19 -11.67
C VAL A 200 2.86 -7.41 -12.08
N LYS A 201 2.01 -7.92 -11.18
CA LYS A 201 0.96 -8.92 -11.44
C LYS A 201 -0.37 -8.45 -10.86
N VAL A 202 -1.45 -8.47 -11.63
CA VAL A 202 -2.82 -8.13 -11.15
C VAL A 202 -3.82 -9.14 -11.69
N GLY A 203 -4.66 -9.72 -10.82
CA GLY A 203 -5.67 -10.70 -11.23
C GLY A 203 -6.53 -11.23 -10.08
N VAL A 204 -7.35 -12.22 -10.40
CA VAL A 204 -8.29 -12.87 -9.46
C VAL A 204 -8.14 -14.38 -9.52
N TRP A 205 -8.33 -15.06 -8.40
CA TRP A 205 -8.25 -16.51 -8.28
C TRP A 205 -9.15 -17.03 -7.15
N ALA A 206 -9.37 -18.35 -7.12
CA ALA A 206 -10.12 -19.01 -6.07
C ALA A 206 -9.18 -19.56 -4.99
N GLY A 207 -8.95 -18.80 -3.92
CA GLY A 207 -8.29 -19.28 -2.70
C GLY A 207 -9.10 -20.39 -2.00
N GLY A 208 -10.43 -20.33 -2.09
CA GLY A 208 -11.35 -21.37 -1.63
C GLY A 208 -11.55 -22.53 -2.62
N ASP A 209 -10.69 -22.77 -3.61
CA ASP A 209 -10.77 -23.99 -4.43
C ASP A 209 -10.61 -25.23 -3.54
N PRO A 210 -11.49 -26.26 -3.60
CA PRO A 210 -11.38 -27.45 -2.77
C PRO A 210 -10.11 -28.30 -3.03
N ASN A 211 -9.33 -28.00 -4.08
CA ASN A 211 -8.00 -28.60 -4.29
C ASN A 211 -6.87 -27.87 -3.54
N ASN A 212 -7.11 -26.66 -3.00
CA ASN A 212 -6.09 -25.90 -2.28
C ASN A 212 -5.81 -26.47 -0.88
N ALA A 213 -4.72 -26.05 -0.25
CA ALA A 213 -4.45 -26.38 1.14
C ALA A 213 -5.55 -25.82 2.06
N GLN A 214 -5.93 -26.58 3.10
CA GLN A 214 -7.03 -26.21 4.01
C GLN A 214 -6.82 -24.83 4.67
N GLY A 215 -5.57 -24.43 4.93
CA GLY A 215 -5.23 -23.09 5.42
C GLY A 215 -5.57 -21.98 4.42
N THR A 216 -5.26 -22.18 3.13
CA THR A 216 -5.62 -21.29 2.02
C THR A 216 -7.13 -21.11 1.91
N ILE A 217 -7.87 -22.24 1.96
CA ILE A 217 -9.34 -22.23 1.90
C ILE A 217 -9.90 -21.45 3.10
N GLN A 218 -9.38 -21.66 4.31
CA GLN A 218 -9.83 -20.95 5.51
C GLN A 218 -9.50 -19.45 5.49
N TRP A 219 -8.28 -19.09 5.07
CA TRP A 219 -7.86 -17.70 4.88
C TRP A 219 -8.75 -16.97 3.88
N ALA A 220 -9.13 -17.61 2.77
CA ALA A 220 -10.02 -17.04 1.75
C ALA A 220 -11.51 -16.92 2.17
N GLY A 221 -11.84 -17.20 3.44
CA GLY A 221 -13.22 -17.18 3.96
C GLY A 221 -14.00 -18.48 3.76
N GLY A 222 -13.34 -19.56 3.35
CA GLY A 222 -13.90 -20.89 3.10
C GLY A 222 -14.10 -21.21 1.61
N GLU A 223 -14.61 -22.41 1.35
CA GLU A 223 -14.76 -22.97 -0.01
C GLU A 223 -15.60 -22.11 -0.98
N THR A 224 -15.20 -22.07 -2.24
CA THR A 224 -15.78 -21.26 -3.33
C THR A 224 -16.99 -21.94 -3.97
N ASP A 225 -18.11 -21.22 -4.08
CA ASP A 225 -19.28 -21.68 -4.85
C ASP A 225 -19.20 -21.19 -6.30
N TYR A 226 -18.57 -21.98 -7.17
CA TYR A 226 -18.49 -21.66 -8.59
C TYR A 226 -19.86 -21.52 -9.29
N SER A 227 -20.95 -22.05 -8.72
CA SER A 227 -22.29 -21.93 -9.32
C SER A 227 -22.94 -20.55 -9.13
N ALA A 228 -22.42 -19.74 -8.19
CA ALA A 228 -22.84 -18.38 -7.93
C ALA A 228 -21.91 -17.32 -8.56
N GLY A 229 -20.97 -17.74 -9.42
CA GLY A 229 -20.15 -16.85 -10.26
C GLY A 229 -20.87 -16.36 -11.54
N PRO A 230 -20.16 -15.68 -12.46
CA PRO A 230 -18.73 -15.41 -12.44
C PRO A 230 -18.34 -14.23 -11.53
N TYR A 231 -17.31 -14.45 -10.71
CA TYR A 231 -16.78 -13.45 -9.78
C TYR A 231 -15.71 -12.61 -10.46
N THR A 232 -15.94 -11.29 -10.58
CA THR A 232 -15.13 -10.44 -11.48
C THR A 232 -14.48 -9.26 -10.76
N MET A 233 -13.14 -9.20 -10.84
CA MET A 233 -12.30 -8.07 -10.44
C MET A 233 -12.08 -7.15 -11.65
N TYR A 234 -11.94 -5.85 -11.40
CA TYR A 234 -11.67 -4.86 -12.43
C TYR A 234 -10.44 -4.00 -12.10
N LEU A 235 -9.55 -3.81 -13.08
CA LEU A 235 -8.44 -2.86 -13.04
C LEU A 235 -8.68 -1.80 -14.12
N LYS A 236 -8.99 -0.57 -13.70
CA LYS A 236 -9.35 0.52 -14.62
C LYS A 236 -8.13 1.18 -15.24
N SER A 237 -7.12 1.45 -14.43
CA SER A 237 -5.87 2.08 -14.83
C SER A 237 -4.74 1.72 -13.86
N LEU A 238 -3.51 1.85 -14.36
CA LEU A 238 -2.29 1.65 -13.58
C LEU A 238 -1.29 2.76 -13.87
N VAL A 239 -0.73 3.39 -12.84
CA VAL A 239 0.44 4.27 -12.92
C VAL A 239 1.64 3.49 -12.44
N ALA A 240 2.78 3.61 -13.11
CA ALA A 240 4.05 3.04 -12.63
C ALA A 240 5.21 4.01 -12.92
N THR A 241 6.00 4.29 -11.89
CA THR A 241 7.29 5.01 -11.99
C THR A 241 8.38 4.09 -11.50
N ASP A 242 9.28 3.70 -12.40
CA ASP A 242 10.56 3.10 -12.01
C ASP A 242 11.42 4.21 -11.39
N TYR A 243 11.89 4.06 -10.15
CA TYR A 243 12.87 5.00 -9.59
C TYR A 243 14.27 4.74 -10.14
N SER A 244 14.51 3.61 -10.81
CA SER A 244 15.75 3.36 -11.52
C SER A 244 15.65 3.71 -13.00
N THR A 245 16.79 4.01 -13.63
CA THR A 245 16.90 4.22 -15.08
C THR A 245 17.70 3.09 -15.71
N GLY A 246 17.44 2.81 -16.98
CA GLY A 246 18.20 1.84 -17.78
C GLY A 246 17.32 1.03 -18.73
N LYS A 247 17.86 -0.10 -19.22
CA LYS A 247 17.20 -1.01 -20.16
C LYS A 247 16.94 -2.39 -19.59
N THR A 248 17.84 -2.88 -18.74
CA THR A 248 17.72 -4.19 -18.08
C THR A 248 18.38 -4.19 -16.71
N TYR A 249 17.79 -4.88 -15.75
CA TYR A 249 18.43 -5.18 -14.47
C TYR A 249 19.12 -6.54 -14.51
N THR A 250 20.31 -6.65 -13.89
CA THR A 250 21.07 -7.90 -13.80
C THR A 250 21.60 -8.08 -12.37
N TYR A 251 21.27 -9.23 -11.78
CA TYR A 251 21.88 -9.71 -10.54
C TYR A 251 23.35 -10.10 -10.81
N SER A 252 24.31 -9.33 -10.27
CA SER A 252 25.75 -9.60 -10.47
C SER A 252 26.29 -10.74 -9.62
N ASP A 253 25.54 -11.16 -8.60
CA ASP A 253 25.82 -12.30 -7.73
C ASP A 253 24.52 -12.99 -7.28
N LYS A 254 24.63 -13.93 -6.33
CA LYS A 254 23.52 -14.74 -5.80
C LYS A 254 22.99 -14.27 -4.44
N SER A 255 23.32 -13.06 -4.00
CA SER A 255 22.96 -12.58 -2.65
C SER A 255 21.50 -12.17 -2.50
N GLY A 256 20.82 -11.79 -3.59
CA GLY A 256 19.49 -11.18 -3.53
C GLY A 256 19.48 -9.81 -2.82
N SER A 257 20.62 -9.13 -2.72
CA SER A 257 20.69 -7.77 -2.21
C SER A 257 20.55 -6.75 -3.32
N TRP A 258 19.87 -5.63 -3.06
CA TRP A 258 19.78 -4.52 -4.02
C TRP A 258 21.16 -4.01 -4.49
N ARG A 259 22.19 -4.23 -3.68
CA ARG A 259 23.58 -3.84 -3.95
C ARG A 259 24.27 -4.65 -5.03
N SER A 260 23.75 -5.83 -5.39
CA SER A 260 24.23 -6.60 -6.55
C SER A 260 23.35 -6.43 -7.80
N ILE A 261 22.35 -5.56 -7.74
CA ILE A 261 21.54 -5.21 -8.91
C ILE A 261 22.26 -4.13 -9.72
N THR A 262 22.62 -4.48 -10.94
CA THR A 262 23.21 -3.57 -11.93
C THR A 262 22.16 -3.21 -12.98
N SER A 263 22.22 -2.01 -13.55
CA SER A 263 21.34 -1.58 -14.64
C SER A 263 22.12 -1.24 -15.90
N ASP A 264 21.76 -1.83 -17.03
CA ASP A 264 22.36 -1.48 -18.32
C ASP A 264 21.86 -0.11 -18.82
N GLY A 265 22.80 0.75 -19.22
CA GLY A 265 22.50 2.05 -19.80
C GLY A 265 21.83 3.06 -18.85
N GLY A 266 21.90 2.85 -17.53
CA GLY A 266 21.30 3.74 -16.53
C GLY A 266 21.83 3.52 -15.11
N GLN A 267 21.06 3.91 -14.10
CA GLN A 267 21.46 3.86 -12.69
C GLN A 267 20.30 3.48 -11.76
N ILE A 268 20.61 2.75 -10.70
CA ILE A 268 19.65 2.48 -9.62
C ILE A 268 19.35 3.80 -8.88
N ASN A 269 18.06 4.06 -8.61
CA ASN A 269 17.55 5.35 -8.12
C ASN A 269 17.83 6.57 -9.04
N GLY A 270 18.20 6.36 -10.31
CA GLY A 270 18.46 7.44 -11.27
C GLY A 270 17.25 8.27 -11.72
N ASN A 271 16.05 7.95 -11.22
CA ASN A 271 14.76 8.60 -11.46
C ASN A 271 13.95 8.75 -10.14
N SER A 272 14.61 8.74 -8.97
CA SER A 272 13.95 8.90 -7.66
C SER A 272 13.19 10.21 -7.47
N ASP A 273 13.59 11.23 -8.24
CA ASP A 273 13.08 12.60 -8.15
C ASP A 273 11.89 12.85 -9.09
N ALA A 274 11.45 11.82 -9.84
CA ALA A 274 10.15 11.83 -10.52
C ALA A 274 9.01 11.84 -9.51
N GLU A 275 7.80 12.23 -9.95
CA GLU A 275 6.66 12.38 -9.02
C GLU A 275 6.37 11.08 -8.26
N SER A 276 6.55 11.21 -6.95
CA SER A 276 6.47 10.22 -5.88
C SER A 276 5.42 10.68 -4.86
N ILE A 277 5.14 9.92 -3.79
CA ILE A 277 4.15 10.34 -2.79
C ILE A 277 4.56 11.69 -2.16
N SER A 278 3.89 12.77 -2.57
CA SER A 278 4.22 14.15 -2.17
C SER A 278 3.97 14.43 -0.68
N THR A 279 3.17 13.60 -0.01
CA THR A 279 2.90 13.67 1.43
C THR A 279 2.76 12.27 2.02
N VAL A 280 3.84 11.71 2.56
CA VAL A 280 3.76 10.52 3.40
C VAL A 280 3.24 10.93 4.78
N GLU A 281 1.92 10.80 4.99
CA GLU A 281 1.35 10.91 6.34
C GLU A 281 1.86 9.77 7.24
N SER A 282 2.03 10.04 8.53
CA SER A 282 2.39 9.02 9.53
C SER A 282 1.37 7.89 9.53
N ALA A 283 1.80 6.68 9.15
CA ALA A 283 0.95 5.50 9.15
C ALA A 283 0.30 5.27 10.53
N PRO A 284 -0.94 4.77 10.59
CA PRO A 284 -1.51 4.27 11.84
C PRO A 284 -0.62 3.13 12.39
N PRO A 285 -0.47 3.00 13.72
CA PRO A 285 0.24 1.86 14.30
C PRO A 285 -0.41 0.55 13.86
N VAL A 286 0.41 -0.42 13.43
CA VAL A 286 -0.07 -1.77 13.09
C VAL A 286 -0.46 -2.49 14.38
N THR A 287 -1.71 -2.33 14.82
CA THR A 287 -2.27 -3.03 16.00
C THR A 287 -2.89 -4.39 15.67
N ALA A 288 -2.77 -4.84 14.41
CA ALA A 288 -3.29 -6.10 13.91
C ALA A 288 -2.34 -6.72 12.88
N THR A 289 -1.28 -7.35 13.38
CA THR A 289 -0.46 -8.33 12.65
C THR A 289 -1.25 -9.60 12.37
N ILE A 290 -0.93 -10.28 11.26
CA ILE A 290 -1.45 -11.61 10.93
C ILE A 290 -0.66 -12.68 11.72
N ASP A 291 -0.76 -12.61 13.04
CA ASP A 291 -0.16 -13.60 13.93
C ASP A 291 -1.04 -14.86 13.97
N SER A 292 -0.62 -15.88 13.21
CA SER A 292 -1.21 -17.22 13.12
C SER A 292 -2.33 -17.46 12.11
N ALA A 293 -2.52 -16.61 11.08
CA ALA A 293 -3.14 -17.14 9.85
C ALA A 293 -2.05 -17.84 9.01
N PRO A 294 -2.28 -19.08 8.54
CA PRO A 294 -1.34 -19.72 7.63
C PRO A 294 -1.35 -18.97 6.29
N ILE A 295 -0.20 -18.39 5.92
CA ILE A 295 0.00 -17.85 4.57
C ILE A 295 -0.18 -19.01 3.57
N PRO A 296 -1.00 -18.84 2.51
CA PRO A 296 -1.41 -19.93 1.62
C PRO A 296 -0.30 -20.52 0.72
N PHE A 297 0.93 -20.01 0.82
CA PHE A 297 2.01 -20.19 -0.15
C PHE A 297 3.25 -20.92 0.38
N SER A 298 3.20 -21.50 1.60
CA SER A 298 4.30 -22.32 2.12
C SER A 298 4.41 -23.68 1.40
N GLY A 299 4.97 -23.66 0.18
CA GLY A 299 5.28 -24.85 -0.62
C GLY A 299 4.79 -24.82 -2.07
N THR A 300 4.20 -23.73 -2.58
CA THR A 300 3.68 -23.66 -3.96
C THR A 300 4.76 -23.44 -5.03
N HIS A 301 6.03 -23.24 -4.66
CA HIS A 301 7.17 -23.09 -5.59
C HIS A 301 7.66 -24.43 -6.20
N ARG A 302 6.70 -25.24 -6.67
CA ARG A 302 6.79 -26.41 -7.57
C ARG A 302 7.41 -27.74 -7.07
N GLU A 303 6.72 -28.82 -7.43
CA GLU A 303 7.16 -30.25 -7.44
C GLU A 303 7.72 -30.88 -6.15
N THR A 304 6.89 -31.03 -5.11
CA THR A 304 6.86 -32.28 -4.31
C THR A 304 5.43 -32.69 -3.96
N SER A 305 5.17 -33.99 -3.82
CA SER A 305 3.81 -34.56 -3.63
C SER A 305 3.44 -34.81 -2.17
N SER A 306 4.05 -34.11 -1.21
CA SER A 306 3.79 -34.31 0.22
C SER A 306 4.20 -33.08 1.05
N PHE A 307 3.23 -32.41 1.67
CA PHE A 307 3.45 -31.39 2.69
C PHE A 307 2.49 -31.63 3.87
N VAL A 308 2.86 -31.15 5.06
CA VAL A 308 2.04 -31.25 6.28
C VAL A 308 2.03 -29.89 6.96
N THR A 309 0.92 -29.16 6.84
CA THR A 309 0.70 -27.88 7.53
C THR A 309 0.13 -28.13 8.94
N PRO A 310 0.72 -27.56 10.01
CA PRO A 310 0.16 -27.68 11.36
C PRO A 310 -1.22 -27.02 11.46
N SER A 311 -2.19 -27.71 12.04
CA SER A 311 -3.56 -27.22 12.20
C SER A 311 -3.68 -26.30 13.41
N ILE A 312 -3.87 -25.00 13.20
CA ILE A 312 -4.14 -24.01 14.26
C ILE A 312 -5.37 -23.19 13.88
N TRP A 313 -6.38 -23.18 14.74
CA TRP A 313 -7.68 -22.54 14.55
C TRP A 313 -8.28 -22.18 15.92
N PRO A 314 -9.05 -21.08 16.08
CA PRO A 314 -9.39 -20.05 15.09
C PRO A 314 -8.53 -18.79 15.22
N TRP A 315 -8.48 -18.01 14.14
CA TRP A 315 -8.26 -16.56 14.22
C TRP A 315 -9.22 -15.83 13.29
N VAL A 316 -9.56 -14.59 13.64
CA VAL A 316 -10.33 -13.67 12.80
C VAL A 316 -9.64 -12.32 12.87
N PRO A 317 -9.08 -11.79 11.77
CA PRO A 317 -8.52 -10.45 11.76
C PRO A 317 -9.58 -9.42 12.15
N LYS A 318 -9.18 -8.48 12.99
CA LYS A 318 -9.87 -7.19 13.12
C LYS A 318 -8.94 -6.11 12.56
N PRO A 319 -9.48 -5.11 11.86
CA PRO A 319 -8.69 -3.99 11.35
C PRO A 319 -8.10 -3.17 12.50
N THR A 320 -7.16 -2.29 12.15
CA THR A 320 -6.57 -1.27 13.04
C THR A 320 -7.53 -0.09 13.32
N THR A 321 -8.81 -0.36 13.61
CA THR A 321 -9.76 0.70 14.02
C THR A 321 -9.30 1.31 15.34
N LEU A 322 -9.03 2.62 15.35
CA LEU A 322 -8.57 3.36 16.54
C LEU A 322 -9.73 3.66 17.52
N SER A 323 -10.44 2.61 17.95
CA SER A 323 -11.41 2.67 19.05
C SER A 323 -10.66 2.47 20.36
N SER A 324 -10.37 3.57 21.06
CA SER A 324 -9.56 3.59 22.29
C SER A 324 -10.27 2.91 23.48
N SER A 325 -10.27 1.57 23.50
CA SER A 325 -10.86 0.74 24.55
C SER A 325 -9.98 0.65 25.80
N VAL A 326 -9.63 1.80 26.38
CA VAL A 326 -9.22 1.85 27.79
C VAL A 326 -10.47 1.57 28.62
N ALA A 327 -10.60 0.32 29.07
CA ALA A 327 -11.61 -0.05 30.04
C ALA A 327 -11.40 0.79 31.33
N LYS A 328 -12.50 1.16 31.98
CA LYS A 328 -12.52 2.12 33.09
C LYS A 328 -11.51 1.77 34.20
N ASP A 329 -10.58 2.68 34.45
CA ASP A 329 -10.36 3.17 35.80
C ASP A 329 -10.58 4.70 35.79
N THR A 330 -11.47 5.17 36.65
CA THR A 330 -11.92 6.58 36.68
C THR A 330 -11.63 7.20 38.04
N THR A 331 -10.36 7.24 38.42
CA THR A 331 -9.85 8.01 39.56
C THR A 331 -8.69 8.92 39.14
N LEU A 332 -8.99 10.10 38.60
CA LEU A 332 -7.98 11.16 38.45
C LEU A 332 -7.60 11.71 39.85
N PRO A 333 -6.31 12.03 40.11
CA PRO A 333 -5.91 12.76 41.31
C PRO A 333 -6.57 14.15 41.36
N SER A 334 -6.75 14.68 42.58
CA SER A 334 -7.37 16.00 42.77
C SER A 334 -6.63 17.11 42.02
N GLY A 335 -7.38 17.97 41.33
CA GLY A 335 -6.85 19.09 40.54
C GLY A 335 -6.54 18.80 39.06
N TRP A 336 -6.64 17.55 38.61
CA TRP A 336 -6.44 17.19 37.19
C TRP A 336 -7.76 17.28 36.41
N THR A 337 -7.69 17.70 35.14
CA THR A 337 -8.87 17.86 34.27
C THR A 337 -8.61 17.36 32.84
N PHE A 338 -9.70 17.10 32.11
CA PHE A 338 -9.67 16.79 30.67
C PHE A 338 -10.04 18.03 29.85
N SER A 339 -9.27 18.33 28.81
CA SER A 339 -9.70 19.20 27.72
C SER A 339 -10.42 18.40 26.62
N GLY A 340 -11.02 19.08 25.63
CA GLY A 340 -11.85 18.46 24.59
C GLY A 340 -11.17 17.40 23.71
N SER A 341 -9.83 17.33 23.72
CA SER A 341 -9.02 16.31 23.03
C SER A 341 -8.71 15.06 23.90
N ARG A 342 -9.28 14.96 25.11
CA ARG A 342 -9.06 13.89 26.11
C ARG A 342 -7.63 13.76 26.63
N GLN A 343 -6.74 14.72 26.37
CA GLN A 343 -5.45 14.80 27.03
C GLN A 343 -5.62 15.16 28.52
N VAL A 344 -4.88 14.46 29.38
CA VAL A 344 -4.88 14.62 30.84
C VAL A 344 -3.95 15.77 31.21
N GLN A 345 -4.50 16.85 31.79
CA GLN A 345 -3.74 18.07 32.10
C GLN A 345 -3.41 18.16 33.60
N PRO A 346 -2.13 18.39 33.98
CA PRO A 346 -1.76 18.64 35.37
C PRO A 346 -2.31 19.98 35.88
N PRO A 347 -2.59 20.13 37.19
CA PRO A 347 -2.86 21.44 37.76
C PRO A 347 -1.68 22.39 37.52
N SER A 348 -1.98 23.59 37.00
CA SER A 348 -1.00 24.53 36.44
C SER A 348 0.05 25.02 37.46
N ALA A 349 1.20 24.35 37.49
CA ALA A 349 2.35 24.69 38.34
C ALA A 349 3.23 25.80 37.74
N ALA A 350 2.65 26.98 37.46
CA ALA A 350 3.42 28.18 37.15
C ALA A 350 3.91 28.83 38.46
N SER A 351 5.22 28.85 38.68
CA SER A 351 5.82 29.22 39.97
C SER A 351 5.72 30.71 40.30
N ILE A 352 5.34 31.03 41.54
CA ILE A 352 5.41 32.38 42.10
C ILE A 352 6.88 32.75 42.40
N SER A 353 7.35 33.90 41.92
CA SER A 353 8.26 34.78 42.68
C SER A 353 8.59 36.09 41.92
N THR A 354 9.05 37.18 42.54
CA THR A 354 8.72 37.78 43.85
C THR A 354 9.22 39.23 43.79
N TYR A 355 8.35 40.22 44.01
CA TYR A 355 8.77 41.54 44.50
C TYR A 355 7.74 42.06 45.49
N GLY A 356 8.16 42.27 46.73
CA GLY A 356 7.31 42.76 47.82
C GLY A 356 7.57 44.22 48.13
N SER A 357 6.51 44.95 48.48
CA SER A 357 6.59 46.22 49.21
C SER A 357 5.44 46.26 50.22
N ALA A 358 5.71 46.74 51.43
CA ALA A 358 4.79 46.59 52.56
C ALA A 358 3.66 47.64 52.57
N PHE A 359 2.55 47.29 53.24
CA PHE A 359 1.50 48.23 53.61
C PHE A 359 2.05 49.35 54.52
N PRO A 360 1.38 50.52 54.53
CA PRO A 360 0.57 50.79 55.73
C PRO A 360 -0.88 51.20 55.41
N SER A 361 -1.62 51.55 56.46
CA SER A 361 -3.08 51.54 56.52
C SER A 361 -3.75 52.92 56.51
N PHE A 362 -4.91 53.00 55.83
CA PHE A 362 -6.12 53.78 56.16
C PHE A 362 -6.12 55.34 56.30
N SER A 363 -7.16 55.91 55.67
CA SER A 363 -8.04 57.03 56.13
C SER A 363 -7.85 58.49 55.62
N ALA A 364 -9.00 59.05 55.21
CA ALA A 364 -9.42 60.47 55.19
C ALA A 364 -8.72 61.46 54.20
N SER A 365 -9.32 62.60 53.80
CA SER A 365 -10.74 62.96 53.58
C SER A 365 -10.84 64.30 52.81
N VAL A 366 -11.84 64.42 51.93
CA VAL A 366 -12.57 65.64 51.49
C VAL A 366 -11.82 67.00 51.41
N ALA A 367 -11.49 67.39 50.17
CA ALA A 367 -11.57 68.73 49.53
C ALA A 367 -11.18 70.05 50.25
N HIS A 368 -10.52 70.95 49.51
CA HIS A 368 -10.94 72.37 49.43
C HIS A 368 -10.57 73.08 48.11
N VAL A 369 -11.34 74.13 47.81
CA VAL A 369 -11.36 75.04 46.64
C VAL A 369 -10.51 76.30 46.94
N ALA A 370 -9.88 77.06 46.01
CA ALA A 370 -9.42 76.75 44.64
C ALA A 370 -8.26 77.69 44.13
N PRO A 371 -8.47 78.78 43.36
CA PRO A 371 -8.02 78.81 41.95
C PRO A 371 -7.02 79.92 41.54
N THR A 372 -6.73 79.99 40.22
CA THR A 372 -6.12 81.11 39.42
C THR A 372 -4.59 81.24 39.39
N VAL A 373 -3.93 81.83 38.37
CA VAL A 373 -4.23 82.05 36.92
C VAL A 373 -2.90 82.27 36.18
N ALA A 374 -2.72 81.65 35.01
CA ALA A 374 -1.89 82.04 33.84
C ALA A 374 -1.97 80.88 32.81
N ALA A 375 -2.35 81.00 31.54
CA ALA A 375 -2.18 82.02 30.51
C ALA A 375 -0.71 82.16 30.04
N ALA A 376 -0.36 81.95 28.75
CA ALA A 376 -1.13 81.52 27.58
C ALA A 376 -0.19 80.99 26.47
N ASN A 377 -0.74 80.48 25.35
CA ASN A 377 -0.35 80.66 23.92
C ASN A 377 1.15 80.62 23.49
N ASP A 378 1.58 80.24 22.27
CA ASP A 378 0.99 79.92 20.95
C ASP A 378 2.11 79.23 20.10
N LEU A 379 2.01 78.59 18.92
CA LEU A 379 1.00 78.23 17.88
C LEU A 379 1.19 76.69 17.57
N LEU A 380 0.45 75.93 16.75
CA LEU A 380 0.09 75.98 15.30
C LEU A 380 1.32 75.91 14.35
N GLU A 381 1.37 75.16 13.23
CA GLU A 381 0.36 74.40 12.46
C GLU A 381 0.87 73.03 11.90
N ALA A 382 -0.06 72.23 11.37
CA ALA A 382 0.16 71.24 10.29
C ALA A 382 -0.91 71.47 9.21
N PRO A 383 -0.72 71.10 7.92
CA PRO A 383 -1.49 69.96 7.41
C PRO A 383 -0.94 69.16 6.17
N VAL A 384 -1.35 67.88 6.12
CA VAL A 384 -1.95 67.10 5.00
C VAL A 384 -1.65 67.43 3.51
N GLY A 385 -1.34 66.39 2.71
CA GLY A 385 -1.70 66.31 1.27
C GLY A 385 -0.73 65.52 0.35
N MET A 386 -1.15 65.11 -0.85
CA MET A 386 -1.83 63.83 -1.18
C MET A 386 -1.90 63.62 -2.73
N GLY A 387 -1.40 62.50 -3.26
CA GLY A 387 -1.53 62.09 -4.69
C GLY A 387 -0.51 62.69 -5.69
N VAL A 388 -0.46 62.33 -7.00
CA VAL A 388 -1.09 61.20 -7.74
C VAL A 388 -0.47 61.01 -9.17
N PHE A 389 -0.52 59.79 -9.74
CA PHE A 389 -0.49 59.38 -11.18
C PHE A 389 0.78 59.31 -12.09
N CYS A 390 0.72 58.29 -12.99
CA CYS A 390 1.26 58.14 -14.37
C CYS A 390 2.79 58.09 -14.69
N ALA A 391 3.26 57.49 -15.81
CA ALA A 391 2.80 56.37 -16.68
C ALA A 391 3.80 56.07 -17.85
N LEU A 392 3.58 54.97 -18.60
CA LEU A 392 4.16 54.62 -19.94
C LEU A 392 5.65 54.14 -19.92
N LEU A 393 6.21 53.43 -20.92
CA LEU A 393 5.80 53.13 -22.31
C LEU A 393 6.48 51.84 -22.89
N GLY A 394 5.74 50.99 -23.64
CA GLY A 394 6.24 50.09 -24.72
C GLY A 394 7.16 48.89 -24.37
N GLY A 395 7.33 47.88 -25.24
CA GLY A 395 6.60 47.57 -26.49
C GLY A 395 7.23 46.44 -27.35
N LEU A 396 6.38 45.53 -27.86
CA LEU A 396 6.45 44.77 -29.13
C LEU A 396 7.80 44.30 -29.73
N MET A 397 8.04 42.97 -29.81
CA MET A 397 8.36 42.30 -31.10
C MET A 397 8.25 40.76 -31.05
N ALA A 398 8.36 40.12 -32.22
CA ALA A 398 8.32 38.67 -32.46
C ALA A 398 9.39 38.27 -33.51
N VAL A 399 9.31 37.05 -34.06
CA VAL A 399 10.21 36.43 -35.08
C VAL A 399 11.63 36.15 -34.52
N PHE A 400 12.28 34.99 -34.76
CA PHE A 400 11.98 33.81 -35.59
C PHE A 400 11.79 32.53 -34.76
#